data_AF-A0AAI8N140-F1
#
_entry.id   AF-A0AAI8N140-F1
#
_cell.length_a   1.000
_cell.length_b   1.000
_cell.length_c   1.000
_cell.angle_alpha   90.00
_cell.angle_beta   90.00
_cell.angle_gamma   90.00
#
_symmetry.space_group_name_H-M   'P 1'
#
loop_
_entity.id
_entity.type
_entity.pdbx_description
1 polymer ?
#
loop_
_entity_poly.entity_id
_entity_poly.type
_entity_poly.pdbx_seq_one_letter_code
_entity_poly.pdbx_strand_id
1 'polypeptide(L)'
;MKHNHLKWLILSQSSVFFAGSLIFPFYILFIKNIGSSYTQFGLSYGLFGLSGALIHPLLGRLSARLDPRWFLMANSWGMAVLLLTLPHITGVHQVYVVQVLLGLFGAMQKHGEKIVIADYTDGGERGKKVGSYHFWTAVFSAAAIILGGFLADFFTVHIIFYASSVLFFISGLMMLKKTG
;
A
#
# COMPACT_ATOMS: atom_id res chain seq x y z
N MET A 1 16.15 20.63 -10.11
CA MET A 1 16.15 19.68 -8.97
C MET A 1 14.80 18.97 -8.77
N LYS A 2 13.65 19.66 -8.63
CA LYS A 2 12.32 19.05 -8.40
C LYS A 2 11.91 17.94 -9.39
N HIS A 3 12.28 18.06 -10.67
CA HIS A 3 11.96 17.06 -11.70
C HIS A 3 12.52 15.65 -11.41
N ASN A 4 13.73 15.55 -10.83
CA ASN A 4 14.35 14.27 -10.50
C ASN A 4 13.72 13.64 -9.24
N HIS A 5 13.15 14.46 -8.34
CA HIS A 5 12.42 13.95 -7.18
C HIS A 5 11.05 13.38 -7.57
N LEU A 6 10.34 14.02 -8.50
CA LEU A 6 9.07 13.51 -9.01
C LEU A 6 9.24 12.18 -9.76
N LYS A 7 10.24 12.06 -10.65
CA LYS A 7 10.51 10.79 -11.35
C LYS A 7 10.79 9.63 -10.39
N TRP A 8 11.55 9.91 -9.34
CA TRP A 8 11.86 8.91 -8.33
C TRP A 8 10.64 8.56 -7.47
N LEU A 9 9.80 9.54 -7.13
CA LEU A 9 8.53 9.30 -6.45
C LEU A 9 7.63 8.41 -7.31
N ILE A 10 7.51 8.71 -8.61
CA ILE A 10 6.75 7.88 -9.54
C ILE A 10 7.27 6.45 -9.50
N LEU A 11 8.58 6.25 -9.65
CA LEU A 11 9.16 4.91 -9.64
C LEU A 11 8.86 4.15 -8.34
N SER A 12 9.08 4.79 -7.18
CA SER A 12 8.87 4.10 -5.90
C SER A 12 7.42 3.82 -5.61
N GLN A 13 6.53 4.77 -5.88
CA GLN A 13 5.12 4.59 -5.64
C GLN A 13 4.56 3.56 -6.64
N SER A 14 4.95 3.61 -7.91
CA SER A 14 4.61 2.55 -8.87
C SER A 14 5.03 1.15 -8.37
N SER A 15 6.19 0.99 -7.72
CA SER A 15 6.57 -0.28 -7.08
C SER A 15 5.66 -0.69 -5.92
N VAL A 16 5.28 0.26 -5.05
CA VAL A 16 4.33 0.03 -3.94
C VAL A 16 2.94 -0.35 -4.47
N PHE A 17 2.43 0.39 -5.45
CA PHE A 17 1.15 0.14 -6.10
C PHE A 17 1.15 -1.20 -6.81
N PHE A 18 2.22 -1.55 -7.52
CA PHE A 18 2.39 -2.87 -8.12
C PHE A 18 2.31 -3.98 -7.04
N ALA A 19 3.07 -3.86 -5.96
CA ALA A 19 3.09 -4.86 -4.89
C ALA A 19 1.72 -5.05 -4.22
N GLY A 20 1.01 -3.95 -3.92
CA GLY A 20 -0.33 -3.99 -3.33
C GLY A 20 -1.40 -4.50 -4.30
N SER A 21 -1.36 -4.09 -5.57
CA SER A 21 -2.32 -4.50 -6.58
C SER A 21 -2.16 -5.96 -7.00
N LEU A 22 -0.95 -6.51 -6.91
CA LEU A 22 -0.67 -7.93 -7.21
C LEU A 22 -1.49 -8.87 -6.32
N ILE A 23 -1.75 -8.49 -5.06
CA ILE A 23 -2.52 -9.31 -4.10
C ILE A 23 -4.00 -8.94 -4.01
N PHE A 24 -4.42 -7.77 -4.51
CA PHE A 24 -5.73 -7.18 -4.18
C PHE A 24 -6.93 -8.10 -4.47
N PRO A 25 -7.06 -8.73 -5.67
CA PRO A 25 -8.19 -9.63 -5.95
C PRO A 25 -8.22 -10.84 -5.01
N PHE A 26 -7.05 -11.41 -4.74
CA PHE A 26 -6.90 -12.61 -3.93
C PHE A 26 -7.13 -12.34 -2.45
N TYR A 27 -6.70 -11.17 -1.97
CA TYR A 27 -6.94 -10.72 -0.60
C TYR A 27 -8.44 -10.60 -0.30
N ILE A 28 -9.23 -10.06 -1.23
CA ILE A 28 -10.69 -9.96 -1.06
C ILE A 28 -11.34 -11.35 -0.99
N LEU A 29 -10.92 -12.28 -1.87
CA LEU A 29 -11.39 -13.67 -1.84
C LEU A 29 -10.98 -14.39 -0.54
N PHE A 30 -9.74 -14.19 -0.10
CA PHE A 30 -9.18 -14.77 1.11
C PHE A 30 -10.01 -14.44 2.36
N ILE A 31 -10.33 -13.16 2.56
CA ILE A 31 -11.13 -12.72 3.72
C ILE A 31 -12.54 -13.27 3.66
N LYS A 32 -13.14 -13.28 2.45
CA LYS A 32 -14.49 -13.82 2.26
C LYS A 32 -14.54 -15.32 2.62
N ASN A 33 -13.50 -16.08 2.28
CA ASN A 33 -13.46 -17.51 2.49
C ASN A 33 -13.13 -17.92 3.94
N ILE A 34 -12.46 -17.06 4.71
CA ILE A 34 -12.19 -17.32 6.14
C ILE A 34 -13.41 -17.05 7.03
N GLY A 35 -14.23 -16.07 6.67
CA GLY A 35 -15.45 -15.76 7.41
C GLY A 35 -16.57 -16.77 7.16
N SER A 36 -17.45 -16.95 8.14
CA SER A 36 -18.66 -17.77 8.00
C SER A 36 -19.90 -16.96 7.58
N SER A 37 -19.82 -15.63 7.50
CA SER A 37 -20.95 -14.78 7.14
C SER A 37 -20.53 -13.44 6.50
N TYR A 38 -21.47 -12.84 5.76
CA TYR A 38 -21.30 -11.48 5.24
C TYR A 38 -21.11 -10.43 6.33
N THR A 39 -21.68 -10.66 7.53
CA THR A 39 -21.46 -9.79 8.69
C THR A 39 -19.99 -9.79 9.11
N GLN A 40 -19.34 -10.95 9.16
CA GLN A 40 -17.91 -11.03 9.51
C GLN A 40 -17.03 -10.39 8.42
N PHE A 41 -17.38 -10.57 7.15
CA PHE A 41 -16.70 -9.91 6.04
C PHE A 41 -16.84 -8.37 6.14
N GLY A 42 -18.07 -7.88 6.32
CA GLY A 42 -18.36 -6.45 6.48
C GLY A 42 -17.67 -5.84 7.68
N LEU A 43 -17.66 -6.53 8.83
CA LEU A 43 -16.92 -6.10 10.02
C LEU A 43 -15.41 -6.04 9.75
N SER A 44 -14.84 -7.05 9.08
CA SER A 44 -13.41 -7.08 8.72
C SER A 44 -13.01 -5.85 7.91
N TYR A 45 -13.76 -5.58 6.83
CA TYR A 45 -13.46 -4.45 5.95
C TYR A 45 -13.79 -3.10 6.63
N GLY A 46 -14.80 -3.08 7.50
CA GLY A 46 -15.14 -1.96 8.35
C GLY A 46 -14.01 -1.60 9.32
N LEU A 47 -13.37 -2.59 9.96
CA LEU A 47 -12.21 -2.37 10.84
C LEU A 47 -11.02 -1.79 10.09
N PHE A 48 -10.77 -2.23 8.86
CA PHE A 48 -9.77 -1.62 7.99
C PHE A 48 -10.06 -0.15 7.70
N GLY A 49 -11.29 0.18 7.29
CA GLY A 49 -11.69 1.55 7.01
C GLY A 49 -11.65 2.43 8.27
N LEU A 50 -12.17 1.94 9.39
CA LEU A 50 -12.27 2.66 10.66
C LEU A 50 -10.88 2.93 11.26
N SER A 51 -10.01 1.93 11.31
CA SER A 51 -8.63 2.12 11.82
C SER A 51 -7.85 3.12 10.99
N GLY A 52 -7.97 3.07 9.66
CA GLY A 52 -7.37 4.05 8.76
C GLY A 52 -7.93 5.46 8.96
N ALA A 53 -9.24 5.59 9.19
CA ALA A 53 -9.86 6.89 9.48
C ALA A 53 -9.37 7.48 10.82
N LEU A 54 -9.34 6.66 11.88
CA LEU A 54 -9.00 7.10 13.23
C LEU A 54 -7.55 7.57 13.38
N ILE A 55 -6.62 7.06 12.57
CA ILE A 55 -5.21 7.45 12.67
C ILE A 55 -4.89 8.77 11.94
N HIS A 56 -5.72 9.23 10.99
CA HIS A 56 -5.43 10.42 10.18
C HIS A 56 -5.20 11.72 11.00
N PRO A 57 -5.98 12.05 12.05
CA PRO A 57 -5.69 13.22 12.87
C PRO A 57 -4.32 13.18 13.54
N LEU A 58 -3.86 11.99 13.97
CA LEU A 58 -2.53 11.80 14.51
C LEU A 58 -1.47 11.99 13.43
N LEU A 59 -1.64 11.38 12.26
CA LEU A 59 -0.71 11.54 11.13
C LEU A 59 -0.58 13.01 10.72
N GLY A 60 -1.68 13.78 10.72
CA GLY A 60 -1.66 15.22 10.47
C GLY A 60 -0.79 16.00 11.46
N ARG A 61 -0.89 15.67 12.77
CA ARG A 61 -0.01 16.28 13.80
C ARG A 61 1.45 15.86 13.63
N LEU A 62 1.70 14.60 13.30
CA LEU A 62 3.05 14.08 13.09
C LEU A 62 3.72 14.70 11.86
N SER A 63 2.97 15.02 10.81
CA SER A 63 3.49 15.71 9.62
C SER A 63 4.03 17.11 9.88
N ALA A 64 3.67 17.75 10.99
CA ALA A 64 4.28 19.01 11.39
C ALA A 64 5.74 18.86 11.85
N ARG A 65 6.20 17.63 12.13
CA ARG A 65 7.53 17.35 12.71
C ARG A 65 8.32 16.26 11.98
N LEU A 66 7.67 15.41 11.20
CA LEU A 66 8.29 14.28 10.49
C LEU A 66 8.29 14.52 8.98
N ASP A 67 9.38 14.13 8.33
CA ASP A 67 9.43 14.02 6.87
C ASP A 67 8.34 13.03 6.40
N PRO A 68 7.48 13.42 5.43
CA PRO A 68 6.42 12.57 4.92
C PRO A 68 6.88 11.20 4.38
N ARG A 69 8.14 11.08 3.97
CA ARG A 69 8.75 9.82 3.51
C ARG A 69 8.79 8.76 4.60
N TRP A 70 8.85 9.15 5.88
CA TRP A 70 8.76 8.19 6.98
C TRP A 70 7.42 7.45 6.99
N PHE A 71 6.32 8.09 6.60
CA PHE A 71 5.03 7.41 6.48
C PHE A 71 5.03 6.40 5.33
N LEU A 72 5.67 6.73 4.20
CA LEU A 72 5.82 5.82 3.06
C LEU A 72 6.68 4.60 3.40
N MET A 73 7.75 4.81 4.18
CA MET A 73 8.62 3.74 4.68
C MET A 73 7.89 2.85 5.69
N ALA A 74 7.17 3.45 6.64
CA ALA A 74 6.37 2.72 7.63
C ALA A 74 5.30 1.86 6.97
N ASN A 75 4.61 2.38 5.95
CA ASN A 75 3.73 1.57 5.12
C ASN A 75 4.49 0.43 4.45
N SER A 76 5.59 0.73 3.76
CA SER A 76 6.29 -0.28 2.94
C SER A 76 6.79 -1.45 3.77
N TRP A 77 7.46 -1.18 4.89
CA TRP A 77 7.97 -2.24 5.75
C TRP A 77 6.88 -2.90 6.60
N GLY A 78 5.90 -2.12 7.07
CA GLY A 78 4.74 -2.67 7.76
C GLY A 78 3.97 -3.67 6.90
N MET A 79 3.70 -3.31 5.64
CA MET A 79 3.09 -4.19 4.66
C MET A 79 3.95 -5.40 4.36
N ALA A 80 5.27 -5.23 4.17
CA ALA A 80 6.18 -6.36 3.96
C ALA A 80 6.04 -7.42 5.06
N VAL A 81 6.04 -7.00 6.33
CA VAL A 81 5.88 -7.92 7.47
C VAL A 81 4.47 -8.53 7.49
N LEU A 82 3.41 -7.72 7.34
CA LEU A 82 2.03 -8.21 7.35
C LEU A 82 1.76 -9.25 6.27
N LEU A 83 2.28 -9.04 5.06
CA LEU A 83 2.06 -9.96 3.94
C LEU A 83 2.72 -11.32 4.16
N LEU A 84 3.76 -11.43 5.00
CA LEU A 84 4.30 -12.73 5.42
C LEU A 84 3.32 -13.49 6.32
N THR A 85 2.50 -12.77 7.10
CA THR A 85 1.56 -13.38 8.04
C THR A 85 0.26 -13.81 7.39
N LEU A 86 -0.20 -13.12 6.34
CA LEU A 86 -1.50 -13.36 5.70
C LEU A 86 -1.74 -14.83 5.29
N PRO A 87 -0.80 -15.51 4.59
CA PRO A 87 -0.98 -16.91 4.19
C PRO A 87 -1.17 -17.92 5.34
N HIS A 88 -0.85 -17.52 6.57
CA HIS A 88 -0.88 -18.37 7.76
C HIS A 88 -2.13 -18.12 8.63
N ILE A 89 -2.99 -17.18 8.23
CA ILE A 89 -4.21 -16.89 8.99
C ILE A 89 -5.21 -18.01 8.79
N THR A 90 -5.69 -18.55 9.90
CA THR A 90 -6.64 -19.67 9.92
C THR A 90 -8.00 -19.31 10.54
N GLY A 91 -8.11 -18.11 11.14
CA GLY A 91 -9.32 -17.70 11.86
C GLY A 91 -9.68 -16.24 11.66
N VAL A 92 -10.99 -15.96 11.73
CA VAL A 92 -11.54 -14.61 11.50
C VAL A 92 -11.03 -13.56 12.49
N HIS A 93 -10.72 -13.94 13.73
CA HIS A 93 -10.18 -13.02 14.72
C HIS A 93 -8.78 -12.49 14.34
N GLN A 94 -7.95 -13.33 13.73
CA GLN A 94 -6.65 -12.92 13.19
C GLN A 94 -6.84 -12.00 11.98
N VAL A 95 -7.85 -12.25 11.14
CA VAL A 95 -8.22 -11.34 10.05
C VAL A 95 -8.55 -9.95 10.58
N TYR A 96 -9.32 -9.83 11.67
CA TYR A 96 -9.64 -8.53 12.27
C TYR A 96 -8.39 -7.76 12.71
N VAL A 97 -7.43 -8.43 13.33
CA VAL A 97 -6.16 -7.81 13.73
C VAL A 97 -5.40 -7.32 12.51
N VAL A 98 -5.28 -8.16 11.47
CA VAL A 98 -4.58 -7.79 10.24
C VAL A 98 -5.29 -6.65 9.51
N GLN A 99 -6.62 -6.61 9.48
CA GLN A 99 -7.39 -5.52 8.88
C GLN A 99 -7.12 -4.17 9.55
N VAL A 100 -7.04 -4.15 10.89
CA VAL A 100 -6.65 -2.95 11.63
C VAL A 100 -5.25 -2.50 11.22
N LEU A 101 -4.28 -3.41 11.20
CA LEU A 101 -2.89 -3.07 10.83
C LEU A 101 -2.77 -2.60 9.37
N LEU A 102 -3.49 -3.24 8.45
CA LEU A 102 -3.59 -2.82 7.04
C LEU A 102 -4.22 -1.43 6.92
N GLY A 103 -5.22 -1.11 7.73
CA GLY A 103 -5.84 0.21 7.75
C GLY A 103 -4.87 1.29 8.23
N LEU A 104 -4.10 1.00 9.28
CA LEU A 104 -3.07 1.90 9.81
C LEU A 104 -1.95 2.17 8.78
N PHE A 105 -1.35 1.12 8.20
CA PHE A 105 -0.30 1.27 7.20
C PHE A 105 -0.81 1.90 5.89
N GLY A 106 -2.01 1.50 5.44
CA GLY A 106 -2.67 2.09 4.28
C GLY A 106 -2.98 3.58 4.46
N ALA A 107 -3.32 4.01 5.68
CA ALA A 107 -3.48 5.43 6.00
C ALA A 107 -2.14 6.18 5.95
N MET A 108 -1.05 5.59 6.47
CA MET A 108 0.30 6.16 6.36
C MET A 108 0.72 6.34 4.90
N GLN A 109 0.46 5.34 4.04
CA GLN A 109 0.70 5.42 2.61
C GLN A 109 -0.02 6.61 1.98
N LYS A 110 -1.35 6.64 2.11
CA LYS A 110 -2.19 7.70 1.53
C LYS A 110 -1.81 9.08 2.04
N HIS A 111 -1.47 9.19 3.32
CA HIS A 111 -1.11 10.45 3.95
C HIS A 111 0.25 10.97 3.46
N GLY A 112 1.30 10.14 3.52
CA GLY A 112 2.62 10.50 3.03
C GLY A 112 2.63 10.82 1.55
N GLU A 113 1.97 10.00 0.74
CA GLU A 113 1.87 10.17 -0.71
C GLU A 113 1.28 11.53 -1.09
N LYS A 114 0.16 11.92 -0.45
CA LYS A 114 -0.50 13.20 -0.72
C LYS A 114 0.41 14.40 -0.42
N ILE A 115 1.17 14.34 0.67
CA ILE A 115 2.09 15.44 1.04
C ILE A 115 3.24 15.50 0.04
N VAL A 116 3.94 14.38 -0.23
CA VAL A 116 5.12 14.38 -1.12
C VAL A 116 4.75 14.79 -2.55
N ILE A 117 3.59 14.35 -3.06
CA ILE A 117 3.10 14.81 -4.37
C ILE A 117 2.83 16.30 -4.35
N ALA A 118 2.16 16.83 -3.32
CA ALA A 118 1.88 18.26 -3.22
C ALA A 118 3.19 19.08 -3.24
N ASP A 119 4.22 18.63 -2.51
CA ASP A 119 5.53 19.28 -2.45
C ASP A 119 6.28 19.27 -3.80
N TYR A 120 6.16 18.19 -4.58
CA TYR A 120 6.89 18.06 -5.85
C TYR A 120 6.14 18.58 -7.07
N THR A 121 4.85 18.88 -6.91
CA THR A 121 3.99 19.32 -8.02
C THR A 121 3.59 20.79 -7.93
N ASP A 122 4.27 21.61 -7.14
CA ASP A 122 4.02 23.05 -7.10
C ASP A 122 4.24 23.76 -8.46
N GLY A 123 3.55 24.92 -8.63
CA GLY A 123 3.63 25.78 -9.81
C GLY A 123 2.60 25.51 -10.91
N GLY A 124 2.74 26.23 -12.04
CA GLY A 124 1.76 26.23 -13.14
C GLY A 124 1.55 24.88 -13.85
N GLU A 125 2.55 23.99 -13.83
CA GLU A 125 2.48 22.65 -14.44
C GLU A 125 1.93 21.56 -13.49
N ARG A 126 1.33 21.94 -12.36
CA ARG A 126 0.86 20.99 -11.32
C ARG A 126 -0.03 19.89 -11.88
N GLY A 127 -1.04 20.27 -12.67
CA GLY A 127 -2.01 19.33 -13.25
C GLY A 127 -1.34 18.25 -14.12
N LYS A 128 -0.40 18.65 -14.97
CA LYS A 128 0.35 17.74 -15.85
C LYS A 128 1.23 16.76 -15.04
N LYS A 129 1.91 17.26 -14.00
CA LYS A 129 2.76 16.42 -13.13
C LYS A 129 1.93 15.40 -12.34
N VAL A 130 0.82 15.84 -11.75
CA VAL A 130 -0.12 14.95 -11.02
C VAL A 130 -0.74 13.93 -11.97
N GLY A 131 -1.13 14.35 -13.17
CA GLY A 131 -1.65 13.45 -14.21
C GLY A 131 -0.62 12.37 -14.61
N SER A 132 0.64 12.76 -14.83
CA SER A 132 1.72 11.80 -15.13
C SER A 132 1.97 10.83 -13.98
N TYR A 133 1.90 11.30 -12.74
CA TYR A 133 2.03 10.43 -11.56
C TYR A 133 0.93 9.38 -11.51
N HIS A 134 -0.34 9.79 -11.65
CA HIS A 134 -1.48 8.87 -11.65
C HIS A 134 -1.44 7.87 -12.81
N PHE A 135 -1.02 8.33 -14.00
CA PHE A 135 -0.88 7.43 -15.15
C PHE A 135 0.07 6.27 -14.83
N TRP A 136 1.28 6.57 -14.34
CA TRP A 136 2.28 5.54 -14.07
C TRP A 136 1.90 4.63 -12.90
N THR A 137 1.34 5.15 -11.80
CA THR A 137 0.89 4.28 -10.69
C THR A 137 -0.29 3.40 -11.11
N ALA A 138 -1.20 3.89 -11.96
CA ALA A 138 -2.31 3.11 -12.48
C ALA A 138 -1.86 2.02 -13.47
N VAL A 139 -0.94 2.33 -14.38
CA VAL A 139 -0.38 1.34 -15.33
C VAL A 139 0.28 0.19 -14.58
N PHE A 140 1.10 0.49 -13.57
CA PHE A 140 1.74 -0.56 -12.76
C PHE A 140 0.73 -1.35 -11.92
N SER A 141 -0.29 -0.70 -11.37
CA SER A 141 -1.39 -1.38 -10.67
C SER A 141 -2.13 -2.37 -11.59
N ALA A 142 -2.49 -1.92 -12.80
CA ALA A 142 -3.21 -2.75 -13.77
C ALA A 142 -2.35 -3.93 -14.25
N ALA A 143 -1.08 -3.68 -14.57
CA ALA A 143 -0.13 -4.72 -14.93
C ALA A 143 0.03 -5.76 -13.80
N ALA A 144 0.07 -5.32 -12.55
CA ALA A 144 0.14 -6.20 -11.39
C ALA A 144 -1.12 -7.06 -11.23
N ILE A 145 -2.33 -6.51 -11.42
CA ILE A 145 -3.57 -7.29 -11.33
C ILE A 145 -3.61 -8.36 -12.43
N ILE A 146 -3.25 -8.00 -13.66
CA ILE A 146 -3.21 -8.94 -14.80
C ILE A 146 -2.18 -10.04 -14.53
N LEU A 147 -0.97 -9.67 -14.12
CA LEU A 147 0.09 -10.62 -13.79
C LEU A 147 -0.29 -11.50 -12.61
N GLY A 148 -0.91 -10.94 -11.57
CA GLY A 148 -1.36 -11.68 -10.40
C GLY A 148 -2.39 -12.74 -10.77
N GLY A 149 -3.37 -12.37 -11.60
CA GLY A 149 -4.35 -13.29 -12.19
C GLY A 149 -3.67 -14.46 -12.90
N PHE A 150 -2.77 -14.14 -13.84
CA PHE A 150 -2.00 -15.16 -14.58
C PHE A 150 -1.17 -16.05 -13.66
N LEU A 151 -0.44 -15.49 -12.69
CA LEU A 151 0.39 -16.27 -11.76
C LEU A 151 -0.44 -17.21 -10.88
N ALA A 152 -1.67 -16.84 -10.53
CA ALA A 152 -2.55 -17.69 -9.72
C ALA A 152 -3.03 -18.95 -10.45
N ASP A 153 -2.96 -19.00 -11.78
CA ASP A 153 -3.26 -20.22 -12.54
C ASP A 153 -2.15 -21.28 -12.41
N PHE A 154 -0.91 -20.85 -12.11
CA PHE A 154 0.27 -21.74 -12.05
C PHE A 154 0.82 -21.93 -10.64
N PHE A 155 0.57 -20.97 -9.74
CA PHE A 155 1.15 -20.93 -8.40
C PHE A 155 0.07 -20.81 -7.33
N THR A 156 0.40 -21.24 -6.12
CA THR A 156 -0.47 -20.97 -4.97
C THR A 156 -0.52 -19.47 -4.70
N VAL A 157 -1.67 -19.00 -4.23
CA VAL A 157 -1.86 -17.59 -3.85
C VAL A 157 -0.86 -17.17 -2.76
N HIS A 158 -0.37 -18.11 -1.95
CA HIS A 158 0.64 -17.86 -0.92
C HIS A 158 1.94 -17.28 -1.52
N ILE A 159 2.39 -17.79 -2.67
CA ILE A 159 3.60 -17.29 -3.35
C ILE A 159 3.41 -15.83 -3.76
N ILE A 160 2.20 -15.45 -4.18
CA ILE A 160 1.88 -14.07 -4.57
C ILE A 160 2.02 -13.12 -3.37
N PHE A 161 1.53 -13.52 -2.18
CA PHE A 161 1.71 -12.74 -0.95
C PHE A 161 3.17 -12.59 -0.56
N TYR A 162 3.98 -13.65 -0.65
CA TYR A 162 5.41 -13.59 -0.35
C TYR A 162 6.19 -12.73 -1.36
N ALA A 163 5.87 -12.84 -2.66
CA ALA A 163 6.46 -11.99 -3.68
C ALA A 163 6.14 -10.50 -3.43
N SER A 164 4.88 -10.19 -3.13
CA SER A 164 4.48 -8.83 -2.75
C SER A 164 5.17 -8.34 -1.48
N SER A 165 5.37 -9.20 -0.47
CA SER A 165 6.14 -8.87 0.73
C SER A 165 7.56 -8.41 0.39
N VAL A 166 8.26 -9.15 -0.48
CA VAL A 166 9.61 -8.77 -0.95
C VAL A 166 9.58 -7.45 -1.71
N LEU A 167 8.60 -7.24 -2.59
CA LEU A 167 8.47 -5.99 -3.36
C LEU A 167 8.21 -4.78 -2.46
N PHE A 168 7.37 -4.93 -1.43
CA PHE A 168 7.14 -3.90 -0.41
C PHE A 168 8.42 -3.60 0.38
N PHE A 169 9.19 -4.63 0.77
CA PHE A 169 10.45 -4.45 1.47
C PHE A 169 11.46 -3.66 0.63
N ILE A 170 11.64 -4.03 -0.64
CA ILE A 170 12.51 -3.32 -1.60
C ILE A 170 12.04 -1.88 -1.79
N SER A 171 10.73 -1.65 -1.90
CA SER A 171 10.16 -0.30 -2.04
C SER A 171 10.49 0.59 -0.84
N GLY A 172 10.46 0.04 0.37
CA GLY A 172 10.90 0.76 1.58
C GLY A 172 12.40 1.09 1.57
N LEU A 173 13.25 0.17 1.08
CA LEU A 173 14.70 0.43 0.91
C LEU A 173 14.96 1.53 -0.13
N MET A 174 14.15 1.58 -1.20
CA MET A 174 14.25 2.65 -2.20
C MET A 174 14.01 4.02 -1.56
N MET A 175 13.10 4.13 -0.58
CA MET A 175 12.82 5.36 0.17
C MET A 175 13.94 5.77 1.13
N LEU A 176 14.65 4.81 1.71
CA LEU A 176 15.77 5.06 2.62
C LEU A 176 16.99 5.70 1.92
N LYS A 177 17.31 5.31 0.68
CA LYS A 177 18.52 5.77 -0.03
C LYS A 177 18.56 7.29 -0.37
N LYS A 178 17.54 8.06 0.00
CA LYS A 178 17.48 9.51 -0.24
C LYS A 178 17.12 10.33 1.01
N THR A 179 17.04 9.71 2.19
CA THR A 179 16.91 10.40 3.48
C THR A 179 18.24 10.75 4.13
N GLY A 180 19.36 10.21 3.64
CA GLY A 180 20.73 10.67 3.92
C GLY A 180 21.31 11.41 2.72
#